data_AF-A0A0B4FPV0-F1
#
_entry.id   AF-A0A0B4FPV0-F1
#
_cell.length_a   1.000
_cell.length_b   1.000
_cell.length_c   1.000
_cell.angle_alpha   90.00
_cell.angle_beta   90.00
_cell.angle_gamma   90.00
#
_symmetry.space_group_name_H-M   'P 1'
#
loop_
_entity.id
_entity.type
_entity.pdbx_description
1 polymer ?
#
loop_
_entity_poly.entity_id
_entity_poly.type
_entity_poly.pdbx_seq_one_letter_code
_entity_poly.pdbx_strand_id
1 'polypeptide(L)'
;MLEAPHYRPKLYFTCNGPCPELAGQEETFPDPDNQSKMKRSCENAEHVGLFTPNAGQHYRDEQRRRRSQYDRGTRLAALEEYDYESAIQNMYTITPH
;
A
#
# COMPACT_ATOMS: atom_id res chain seq x y z
N MET A 1 1.44 -10.41 -15.42
CA MET A 1 1.28 -9.72 -14.10
C MET A 1 1.75 -10.65 -12.99
N LEU A 2 2.22 -10.11 -11.85
CA LEU A 2 2.73 -10.90 -10.72
C LEU A 2 1.63 -11.36 -9.74
N GLU A 3 0.42 -10.81 -9.87
CA GLU A 3 -0.73 -11.16 -9.03
C GLU A 3 -1.29 -12.55 -9.35
N ALA A 4 -1.86 -13.21 -8.33
CA ALA A 4 -2.50 -14.50 -8.52
C ALA A 4 -3.69 -14.39 -9.50
N PRO A 5 -3.99 -15.43 -10.31
CA PRO A 5 -4.99 -15.35 -11.37
C PRO A 5 -6.40 -14.93 -10.93
N HIS A 6 -6.77 -15.17 -9.67
CA HIS A 6 -8.08 -14.83 -9.12
C HIS A 6 -8.19 -13.38 -8.61
N TYR A 7 -7.06 -12.68 -8.44
CA TYR A 7 -7.04 -11.27 -8.03
C TYR A 7 -6.73 -10.30 -9.18
N ARG A 8 -6.22 -10.81 -10.31
CA ARG A 8 -5.95 -9.98 -11.49
C ARG A 8 -7.22 -9.72 -12.33
N PRO A 9 -7.27 -8.64 -13.12
CA PRO A 9 -8.33 -8.40 -14.08
C PRO A 9 -8.44 -9.54 -15.11
N LYS A 10 -9.67 -9.81 -15.55
CA LYS A 10 -9.97 -10.80 -16.60
C LYS A 10 -10.23 -10.12 -17.93
N LEU A 11 -9.68 -10.72 -18.99
CA LEU A 11 -9.98 -10.35 -20.37
C LEU A 11 -10.88 -11.43 -20.97
N TYR A 12 -11.69 -11.06 -21.95
CA TYR A 12 -12.57 -11.98 -22.64
C TYR A 12 -12.53 -11.67 -24.14
N PHE A 13 -12.52 -12.71 -24.96
CA PHE A 13 -12.63 -12.54 -26.40
C PHE A 13 -13.97 -11.90 -26.77
N THR A 14 -13.96 -11.04 -27.78
CA THR A 14 -15.15 -10.32 -28.25
C THR A 14 -15.54 -10.78 -29.64
N CYS A 15 -16.84 -10.65 -29.98
CA CYS A 15 -17.37 -11.05 -31.30
C CYS A 15 -16.82 -10.21 -32.46
N ASN A 16 -16.30 -9.02 -32.19
CA ASN A 16 -15.67 -8.14 -33.19
C ASN A 16 -14.14 -8.28 -33.20
N GLY A 17 -13.60 -9.19 -32.39
CA GLY A 17 -12.16 -9.40 -32.22
C GLY A 17 -11.56 -10.32 -33.28
N PRO A 18 -10.25 -10.59 -33.17
CA PRO A 18 -9.51 -11.43 -34.12
C PRO A 18 -9.94 -12.91 -34.08
N CYS A 19 -10.51 -13.37 -32.96
CA CYS A 19 -10.98 -14.74 -32.76
C CYS A 19 -12.45 -14.74 -32.33
N PRO A 20 -13.39 -14.40 -33.23
CA PRO A 20 -14.81 -14.28 -32.91
C PRO A 20 -15.43 -15.60 -32.43
N GLU A 21 -14.88 -16.75 -32.83
CA GLU A 21 -15.30 -18.08 -32.39
C GLU A 21 -15.06 -18.36 -30.91
N LEU A 22 -14.15 -17.62 -30.27
CA LEU A 22 -13.85 -17.72 -28.85
C LEU A 22 -14.62 -16.70 -28.00
N ALA A 23 -15.50 -15.89 -28.62
CA ALA A 23 -16.21 -14.81 -27.93
C ALA A 23 -16.89 -15.29 -26.63
N GLY A 24 -16.67 -14.55 -25.54
CA GLY A 24 -17.15 -14.90 -24.20
C GLY A 24 -16.27 -15.87 -23.42
N GLN A 25 -15.23 -16.45 -24.01
CA GLN A 25 -14.20 -17.20 -23.29
C GLN A 25 -13.14 -16.26 -22.69
N GLU A 26 -12.56 -16.65 -21.56
CA GLU A 26 -11.52 -15.87 -20.87
C GLU A 26 -10.23 -15.88 -21.72
N GLU A 27 -9.72 -14.70 -22.02
CA GLU A 27 -8.44 -14.48 -22.69
C GLU A 27 -7.33 -14.34 -21.64
N THR A 28 -6.17 -14.91 -21.93
CA THR A 28 -5.00 -14.80 -21.06
C THR A 28 -4.53 -13.35 -20.99
N PHE A 29 -4.41 -12.83 -19.77
CA PHE A 29 -3.83 -11.50 -19.56
C PHE A 29 -2.39 -11.44 -20.09
N PRO A 30 -2.01 -10.42 -20.87
CA PRO A 30 -0.70 -10.35 -21.51
C PRO A 30 0.45 -10.30 -20.51
N ASP A 31 1.59 -10.85 -20.91
CA ASP A 31 2.81 -10.78 -20.13
C ASP A 31 3.43 -9.38 -20.18
N PRO A 32 4.18 -8.98 -19.13
CA PRO A 32 4.90 -7.72 -19.11
C PRO A 32 5.91 -7.63 -20.25
N ASP A 33 5.82 -6.57 -21.05
CA ASP A 33 6.72 -6.29 -22.17
C ASP A 33 8.03 -5.60 -21.75
N ASN A 34 8.05 -4.97 -20.57
CA ASN A 34 9.14 -4.14 -20.10
C ASN A 34 9.55 -4.52 -18.66
N GLN A 35 10.56 -5.38 -18.58
CA GLN A 35 11.12 -5.88 -17.32
C GLN A 35 11.61 -4.75 -16.40
N SER A 36 12.25 -3.70 -16.95
CA SER A 36 12.74 -2.56 -16.17
C SER A 36 11.62 -1.71 -15.59
N LYS A 37 10.47 -1.59 -16.28
CA LYS A 37 9.27 -0.93 -15.72
C LYS A 37 8.63 -1.79 -14.63
N MET A 38 8.53 -3.11 -14.87
CA MET A 38 7.98 -4.03 -13.87
C MET A 38 8.78 -4.02 -12.57
N LYS A 39 10.13 -4.10 -12.66
CA LYS A 39 11.01 -4.03 -11.48
C LYS A 39 10.80 -2.74 -10.69
N ARG A 40 10.81 -1.58 -11.37
CA ARG A 40 10.57 -0.28 -10.74
C ARG A 40 9.16 -0.15 -10.15
N SER A 41 8.15 -0.75 -10.78
CA SER A 41 6.78 -0.78 -10.25
C SER A 41 6.69 -1.56 -8.94
N CYS A 42 7.41 -2.68 -8.83
CA CYS A 42 7.46 -3.48 -7.60
C CYS A 42 8.19 -2.70 -6.50
N GLU A 43 9.37 -2.17 -6.79
CA GLU A 43 10.16 -1.35 -5.85
C GLU A 43 9.35 -0.14 -5.33
N ASN A 44 8.61 0.53 -6.21
CA ASN A 44 7.73 1.65 -5.82
C ASN A 44 6.61 1.19 -4.88
N ALA A 45 5.93 0.09 -5.20
CA ALA A 45 4.87 -0.47 -4.37
C ALA A 45 5.37 -0.92 -2.98
N GLU A 46 6.58 -1.46 -2.90
CA GLU A 46 7.25 -1.74 -1.62
C GLU A 46 7.53 -0.45 -0.84
N HIS A 47 8.05 0.57 -1.52
CA HIS A 47 8.37 1.85 -0.90
C HIS A 47 7.14 2.58 -0.34
N VAL A 48 5.99 2.54 -1.02
CA VAL A 48 4.74 3.15 -0.55
C VAL A 48 3.99 2.30 0.48
N GLY A 49 4.50 1.13 0.84
CA GLY A 49 3.93 0.27 1.89
C GLY A 49 2.71 -0.55 1.46
N LEU A 50 2.57 -0.84 0.16
CA LEU A 50 1.52 -1.74 -0.34
C LEU A 50 1.83 -3.22 -0.06
N PHE A 51 3.11 -3.55 0.13
CA PHE A 51 3.54 -4.88 0.54
C PHE A 51 3.84 -4.93 2.03
N THR A 52 3.62 -6.12 2.61
CA THR A 52 4.00 -6.40 4.00
C THR A 52 5.50 -6.19 4.17
N PRO A 53 5.97 -5.42 5.16
CA PRO A 53 7.40 -5.21 5.36
C PRO A 53 8.09 -6.53 5.72
N ASN A 54 9.08 -6.91 4.91
CA ASN A 54 9.79 -8.19 5.00
C ASN A 54 10.89 -8.24 6.09
N ALA A 55 11.12 -7.15 6.85
CA ALA A 55 12.13 -7.12 7.91
C ALA A 55 11.71 -6.25 9.10
N GLY A 56 11.67 -6.86 10.30
CA GLY A 56 11.84 -6.25 11.63
C GLY A 56 10.88 -5.11 12.06
N GLN A 57 10.50 -5.10 13.34
CA GLN A 57 9.67 -4.02 13.92
C GLN A 57 10.26 -2.61 13.74
N HIS A 58 11.60 -2.49 13.69
CA HIS A 58 12.26 -1.18 13.62
C HIS A 58 11.99 -0.41 12.32
N TYR A 59 11.88 -1.09 11.17
CA TYR A 59 11.53 -0.43 9.90
C TYR A 59 10.04 -0.08 9.81
N ARG A 60 9.19 -0.79 10.58
CA ARG A 60 7.76 -0.51 10.65
C ARG A 60 7.48 0.85 11.28
N ASP A 61 8.18 1.21 12.36
CA ASP A 61 7.93 2.47 13.07
C ASP A 61 8.40 3.69 12.28
N GLU A 62 9.49 3.60 11.53
CA GLU A 62 9.99 4.71 10.70
C GLU A 62 9.12 4.93 9.44
N GLN A 63 8.65 3.86 8.78
CA GLN A 63 7.70 4.00 7.65
C GLN A 63 6.27 4.36 8.11
N ARG A 64 5.82 3.87 9.28
CA ARG A 64 4.48 4.19 9.82
C ARG A 64 4.43 5.52 10.56
N ARG A 65 5.57 6.12 10.93
CA ARG A 65 5.62 7.49 11.44
C ARG A 65 5.23 8.46 10.34
N ARG A 66 3.92 8.57 10.16
CA ARG A 66 3.20 9.57 9.41
C ARG A 66 3.45 10.94 10.04
N ARG A 67 4.63 11.50 9.79
CA ARG A 67 5.01 12.87 10.20
C ARG A 67 4.44 13.93 9.26
N SER A 68 3.64 13.54 8.28
CA SER A 68 2.96 14.46 7.38
C SER A 68 1.77 15.10 8.09
N GLN A 69 1.65 16.43 7.99
CA GLN A 69 0.50 17.18 8.51
C GLN A 69 -0.85 16.77 7.87
N TYR A 70 -0.81 16.06 6.74
CA TYR A 70 -1.99 15.60 6.00
C TYR A 70 -2.55 14.25 6.49
N ASP A 71 -1.84 13.54 7.38
CA ASP A 71 -2.27 12.24 7.93
C ASP A 71 -3.17 12.35 9.18
N ARG A 72 -3.56 13.58 9.57
CA ARG A 72 -4.46 13.83 10.71
C ARG A 72 -5.90 13.38 10.42
N GLY A 73 -6.63 13.01 11.48
CA GLY A 73 -8.07 12.69 11.41
C GLY A 73 -8.43 11.21 11.42
N THR A 74 -7.46 10.30 11.58
CA THR A 74 -7.75 8.88 11.88
C THR A 74 -7.88 8.66 13.39
N ARG A 75 -8.68 7.66 13.81
CA ARG A 75 -8.87 7.31 15.23
C ARG A 75 -7.56 7.00 15.95
N LEU A 76 -6.61 6.39 15.25
CA LEU A 76 -5.29 6.08 15.81
C LEU A 76 -4.45 7.35 16.02
N ALA A 77 -4.45 8.28 15.05
CA ALA A 77 -3.76 9.58 15.21
C ALA A 77 -4.32 10.39 16.39
N ALA A 78 -5.64 10.37 16.60
CA ALA A 78 -6.24 11.02 17.76
C ALA A 78 -5.77 10.40 19.08
N LEU A 79 -5.65 9.07 19.16
CA LEU A 79 -5.15 8.39 20.36
C LEU A 79 -3.68 8.74 20.65
N GLU A 80 -2.84 8.82 19.61
CA GLU A 80 -1.44 9.23 19.75
C GLU A 80 -1.28 10.71 20.15
N GLU A 81 -2.12 11.61 19.63
CA GLU A 81 -2.16 13.03 20.06
C GLU A 81 -2.53 13.15 21.55
N TYR A 82 -3.55 12.41 22.01
CA TYR A 82 -3.93 12.38 23.44
C TYR A 82 -2.81 11.86 24.35
N ASP A 83 -2.12 10.79 23.95
CA ASP A 83 -1.03 10.21 24.75
C ASP A 83 0.18 11.17 24.83
N TYR A 84 0.50 11.86 23.74
CA TYR A 84 1.54 12.89 23.70
C TYR A 84 1.17 14.11 24.55
N GLU A 85 -0.05 14.63 24.45
CA GLU A 85 -0.53 15.73 25.28
C GLU A 85 -0.52 15.36 26.77
N SER A 86 -0.95 14.14 27.11
CA SER A 86 -0.93 13.62 28.47
C SER A 86 0.49 13.50 29.02
N ALA A 87 1.43 13.03 28.20
CA ALA A 87 2.85 12.94 28.57
C ALA A 87 3.48 14.33 28.79
N ILE A 88 3.14 15.30 27.94
CA ILE A 88 3.59 16.70 28.08
C ILE A 88 3.02 17.32 29.35
N GLN A 89 1.73 17.14 29.61
CA GLN A 89 1.09 17.71 30.79
C GLN A 89 1.68 17.14 32.08
N ASN A 90 1.96 15.83 32.12
CA ASN A 90 2.66 15.22 33.25
C ASN A 90 4.07 15.80 33.45
N MET A 91 4.82 16.06 32.37
CA MET A 91 6.14 16.69 32.48
C MET A 91 6.10 18.11 33.06
N TYR A 92 5.08 18.91 32.73
CA TYR A 92 4.92 20.26 33.28
C TYR A 92 4.36 20.27 34.71
N THR A 93 3.67 19.23 35.16
CA THR A 93 3.19 19.12 36.55
C THR A 93 4.25 18.65 37.54
N ILE A 94 5.38 18.09 37.09
CA ILE A 94 6.45 17.50 37.94
C ILE A 94 7.64 18.47 38.14
N THR A 95 7.50 19.76 37.80
CA THR A 95 8.50 20.77 38.18
C THR A 95 8.00 21.58 39.39
N PRO A 96 8.37 21.22 40.63
CA PRO A 96 8.09 22.06 41.79
C PRO A 96 9.01 23.29 41.78
N HIS A 97 8.45 24.42 42.21
CA HIS A 97 9.14 25.69 42.45
C HIS A 97 9.94 25.66 43.76
#